data_AF-A0A847QPR9-F1
#
_entry.id   AF-A0A847QPR9-F1
#
_cell.length_a   1.000
_cell.length_b   1.000
_cell.length_c   1.000
_cell.angle_alpha   90.00
_cell.angle_beta   90.00
_cell.angle_gamma   90.00
#
_symmetry.space_group_name_H-M   'P 1'
#
loop_
_entity.id
_entity.type
_entity.pdbx_description
1 polymer ?
#
loop_
_entity_poly.entity_id
_entity_poly.type
_entity_poly.pdbx_seq_one_letter_code
_entity_poly.pdbx_strand_id
1 'polypeptide(L)'
;RALDNTCYVVAPNVATYYPSQNAELSVDTFGGNSMIVDFHGQVISNHKYGSGSSYAGAILDIESLREYRERSLFGNWMKDLRTEQYKLIYEQPLFEKNLCLNRPPLKHKETHEIYRQHVRKLIERGIWVESAKTKK
;
A
#
# COMPACT_ATOMS: atom_id res chain seq x y z
N ARG A 1 -7.42 0.75 -3.19
CA ARG A 1 -6.23 0.71 -4.09
C ARG A 1 -6.63 0.49 -5.53
N ALA A 2 -7.26 -0.65 -5.88
CA ALA A 2 -7.66 -0.97 -7.25
C ALA A 2 -8.59 0.09 -7.85
N LEU A 3 -9.70 0.39 -7.16
CA LEU A 3 -10.65 1.43 -7.54
C LEU A 3 -9.96 2.80 -7.69
N ASP A 4 -9.29 3.27 -6.64
CA ASP A 4 -8.67 4.61 -6.58
C ASP A 4 -7.61 4.87 -7.66
N ASN A 5 -6.99 3.81 -8.20
CA ASN A 5 -5.94 3.91 -9.21
C ASN A 5 -6.38 3.34 -10.58
N THR A 6 -7.66 2.98 -10.72
CA THR A 6 -8.23 2.39 -11.94
C THR A 6 -7.31 1.31 -12.51
N CYS A 7 -7.00 0.30 -11.71
CA CYS A 7 -6.09 -0.78 -12.08
C CYS A 7 -6.51 -2.11 -11.46
N TYR A 8 -6.05 -3.20 -12.05
CA TYR A 8 -6.09 -4.50 -11.39
C TYR A 8 -5.09 -4.54 -10.24
N VAL A 9 -5.47 -5.14 -9.13
CA VAL A 9 -4.58 -5.41 -8.00
C VAL A 9 -4.48 -6.91 -7.77
N VAL A 10 -3.26 -7.44 -7.83
CA VAL A 10 -2.92 -8.79 -7.39
C VAL A 10 -2.31 -8.67 -6.01
N ALA A 11 -3.00 -9.18 -5.00
CA ALA A 11 -2.63 -9.07 -3.59
C ALA A 11 -2.37 -10.48 -3.02
N PRO A 12 -1.15 -11.02 -3.20
CA PRO A 12 -0.79 -12.29 -2.58
C PRO A 12 -0.59 -12.11 -1.08
N ASN A 13 -1.01 -13.12 -0.31
CA ASN A 13 -0.58 -13.30 1.07
C ASN A 13 0.31 -14.54 1.18
N VAL A 14 1.15 -14.54 2.21
CA VAL A 14 2.07 -15.63 2.52
C VAL A 14 1.26 -16.86 2.96
N ALA A 15 1.67 -18.03 2.47
CA ALA A 15 1.12 -19.30 2.91
C ALA A 15 1.96 -19.87 4.07
N THR A 16 1.58 -21.04 4.56
CA THR A 16 2.31 -21.74 5.61
C THR A 16 3.79 -21.95 5.24
N TYR A 17 4.69 -21.81 6.21
CA TYR A 17 6.13 -22.04 6.03
C TYR A 17 6.70 -22.99 7.06
N TYR A 18 7.84 -23.59 6.74
CA TYR A 18 8.60 -24.43 7.66
C TYR A 18 9.74 -23.61 8.29
N PRO A 19 9.86 -23.58 9.63
CA PRO A 19 10.87 -22.77 10.31
C PRO A 19 12.30 -23.30 10.12
N SER A 20 12.45 -24.58 9.75
CA SER A 20 13.74 -25.19 9.39
C SER A 20 13.52 -26.29 8.35
N GLN A 21 14.60 -26.72 7.68
CA GLN A 21 14.53 -27.78 6.66
C GLN A 21 14.09 -29.14 7.21
N ASN A 22 14.34 -29.41 8.49
CA ASN A 22 14.00 -30.67 9.15
C ASN A 22 12.66 -30.59 9.91
N ALA A 23 11.94 -29.47 9.82
CA ALA A 23 10.67 -29.32 10.51
C ALA A 23 9.60 -30.19 9.85
N GLU A 24 9.01 -31.10 10.62
CA GLU A 24 7.89 -31.94 10.15
C GLU A 24 6.57 -31.17 10.14
N LEU A 25 6.43 -30.17 11.01
CA LEU A 25 5.24 -29.35 11.15
C LEU A 25 5.46 -27.95 10.57
N SER A 26 4.47 -27.51 9.82
CA SER A 26 4.42 -26.20 9.19
C SER A 26 3.79 -25.16 10.12
N VAL A 27 4.26 -23.91 10.08
CA VAL A 27 3.73 -22.79 10.87
C VAL A 27 2.86 -21.90 10.00
N ASP A 28 1.61 -21.70 10.43
CA ASP A 28 0.65 -20.82 9.78
C ASP A 28 0.25 -19.67 10.69
N THR A 29 0.75 -18.48 10.39
CA THR A 29 0.40 -17.24 11.11
C THR A 29 -0.15 -16.17 10.17
N PHE A 30 -0.39 -16.53 8.90
CA PHE A 30 -0.77 -15.60 7.85
C PHE A 30 -2.21 -15.95 7.45
N GLY A 31 -3.17 -15.13 7.87
CA GLY A 31 -4.61 -15.39 7.73
C GLY A 31 -5.18 -15.44 6.30
N GLY A 32 -4.41 -15.89 5.29
CA GLY A 32 -4.84 -16.09 3.91
C GLY A 32 -5.34 -14.83 3.23
N ASN A 33 -6.41 -14.92 2.45
CA ASN A 33 -7.00 -13.81 1.71
C ASN A 33 -6.13 -13.27 0.57
N SER A 34 -5.33 -14.13 -0.06
CA SER A 34 -4.77 -13.82 -1.37
C SER A 34 -5.92 -13.50 -2.33
N MET A 35 -5.85 -12.39 -3.05
CA MET A 35 -6.95 -11.95 -3.89
C MET A 35 -6.50 -11.21 -5.14
N ILE A 36 -7.39 -11.21 -6.13
CA ILE A 36 -7.30 -10.40 -7.33
C ILE A 36 -8.53 -9.51 -7.36
N VAL A 37 -8.30 -8.20 -7.51
CA VAL A 37 -9.34 -7.16 -7.53
C VAL A 37 -9.29 -6.45 -8.87
N ASP A 38 -10.46 -6.27 -9.49
CA ASP A 38 -10.58 -5.54 -10.75
C ASP A 38 -10.49 -4.01 -10.59
N PHE A 39 -10.48 -3.31 -11.72
CA PHE A 39 -10.40 -1.85 -11.75
C PHE A 39 -11.69 -1.13 -11.32
N HIS A 40 -12.78 -1.87 -11.11
CA HIS A 40 -14.01 -1.38 -10.45
C HIS A 40 -13.97 -1.60 -8.93
N GLY A 41 -12.92 -2.25 -8.40
CA GLY A 41 -12.80 -2.56 -6.98
C GLY A 41 -13.50 -3.85 -6.56
N GLN A 42 -13.95 -4.67 -7.50
CA GLN A 42 -14.59 -5.96 -7.23
C GLN A 42 -13.54 -7.06 -7.05
N VAL A 43 -13.74 -7.91 -6.06
CA VAL A 43 -12.88 -9.09 -5.85
C VAL A 43 -13.29 -10.17 -6.84
N ILE A 44 -12.47 -10.38 -7.88
CA ILE A 44 -12.74 -11.34 -8.95
C ILE A 44 -12.14 -12.72 -8.66
N SER A 45 -11.21 -12.81 -7.71
CA SER A 45 -10.69 -14.08 -7.20
C SER A 45 -10.20 -13.91 -5.78
N ASN A 46 -10.46 -14.89 -4.93
CA ASN A 46 -9.99 -14.88 -3.55
C ASN A 46 -9.75 -16.30 -3.06
N HIS A 47 -8.59 -16.51 -2.47
CA HIS A 47 -8.29 -17.69 -1.69
C HIS A 47 -8.39 -17.33 -0.20
N LYS A 48 -9.49 -17.76 0.42
CA LYS A 48 -9.67 -17.66 1.87
C LYS A 48 -8.71 -18.60 2.59
N TYR A 49 -8.47 -18.32 3.86
CA TYR A 49 -7.67 -19.19 4.72
C TYR A 49 -8.14 -20.66 4.63
N GLY A 50 -7.19 -21.57 4.41
CA GLY A 50 -7.47 -23.00 4.23
C GLY A 50 -6.42 -23.94 4.84
N SER A 51 -5.59 -23.45 5.77
CA SER A 51 -4.53 -24.23 6.44
C SER A 51 -3.59 -24.95 5.46
N GLY A 52 -3.13 -24.24 4.43
CA GLY A 52 -2.18 -24.77 3.44
C GLY A 52 -1.91 -23.80 2.30
N SER A 53 -0.90 -24.13 1.49
CA SER A 53 -0.54 -23.36 0.30
C SER A 53 -1.52 -23.60 -0.84
N SER A 54 -2.06 -22.52 -1.39
CA SER A 54 -2.96 -22.55 -2.55
C SER A 54 -2.85 -21.24 -3.33
N TYR A 55 -3.72 -21.06 -4.32
CA TYR A 55 -3.69 -19.93 -5.24
C TYR A 55 -5.07 -19.35 -5.49
N ALA A 56 -5.09 -18.07 -5.88
CA ALA A 56 -6.24 -17.38 -6.45
C ALA A 56 -5.91 -17.05 -7.90
N GLY A 57 -6.77 -17.44 -8.84
CA GLY A 57 -6.61 -17.19 -10.28
C GLY A 57 -7.78 -16.43 -10.87
N ALA A 58 -7.52 -15.57 -11.87
CA ALA A 58 -8.52 -14.83 -12.63
C ALA A 58 -8.00 -14.51 -14.04
N ILE A 59 -8.91 -14.30 -14.97
CA ILE A 59 -8.61 -13.74 -16.30
C ILE A 59 -8.64 -12.22 -16.17
N LEU A 60 -7.59 -11.55 -16.68
CA LEU A 60 -7.51 -10.10 -16.70
C LEU A 60 -7.78 -9.61 -18.12
N ASP A 61 -8.92 -8.96 -18.33
CA ASP A 61 -9.22 -8.30 -19.59
C ASP A 61 -8.57 -6.91 -19.60
N ILE A 62 -7.51 -6.78 -20.40
CA ILE A 62 -6.74 -5.54 -20.53
C ILE A 62 -7.45 -4.55 -21.46
N GLU A 63 -8.21 -5.01 -22.45
CA GLU A 63 -8.92 -4.11 -23.36
C GLU A 63 -10.11 -3.47 -22.66
N SER A 64 -10.86 -4.22 -21.84
CA SER A 64 -11.90 -3.65 -20.97
C SER A 64 -11.34 -2.56 -20.04
N LEU A 65 -10.13 -2.74 -19.50
CA LEU A 65 -9.48 -1.71 -18.69
C LEU A 65 -9.11 -0.46 -19.51
N ARG A 66 -8.62 -0.64 -20.74
CA ARG A 66 -8.30 0.47 -21.65
C ARG A 66 -9.56 1.24 -22.02
N GLU A 67 -10.62 0.53 -22.43
CA GLU A 67 -11.92 1.12 -22.75
C GLU A 67 -12.47 1.90 -21.56
N TYR A 68 -12.41 1.35 -20.34
CA TYR A 68 -12.88 2.05 -19.15
C TYR A 68 -12.10 3.35 -18.90
N ARG A 69 -10.78 3.34 -19.09
CA ARG A 69 -9.95 4.55 -18.96
C ARG A 69 -10.23 5.58 -20.04
N GLU A 70 -10.58 5.14 -21.24
CA GLU A 70 -10.92 6.02 -22.36
C GLU A 70 -12.30 6.67 -22.19
N ARG A 71 -13.31 5.88 -21.84
CA ARG A 71 -14.73 6.28 -21.95
C ARG A 71 -15.34 6.70 -20.62
N SER A 72 -14.83 6.21 -19.49
CA SER A 72 -15.48 6.45 -18.20
C SER A 72 -15.27 7.88 -17.71
N LEU A 73 -16.37 8.61 -17.55
CA LEU A 73 -16.37 9.97 -17.03
C LEU A 73 -16.24 10.02 -15.50
N PHE A 74 -16.77 9.00 -14.82
CA PHE A 74 -16.81 8.88 -13.37
C PHE A 74 -16.16 7.57 -12.91
N GLY A 75 -15.34 7.60 -11.87
CA GLY A 75 -14.63 6.41 -11.38
C GLY A 75 -13.29 6.13 -12.06
N ASN A 76 -12.91 6.89 -13.10
CA ASN A 76 -11.53 6.96 -13.60
C ASN A 76 -10.79 8.09 -12.88
N TRP A 77 -10.34 7.84 -11.65
CA TRP A 77 -9.87 8.91 -10.76
C TRP A 77 -8.53 9.52 -11.18
N MET A 78 -7.70 8.77 -11.91
CA MET A 78 -6.36 9.23 -12.28
C MET A 78 -6.38 10.51 -13.13
N LYS A 79 -7.40 10.70 -13.98
CA LYS A 79 -7.53 11.92 -14.80
C LYS A 79 -7.93 13.16 -13.99
N ASP A 80 -8.53 12.97 -12.82
CA ASP A 80 -9.08 14.06 -12.00
C ASP A 80 -8.08 14.52 -10.90
N LEU A 81 -6.88 13.95 -10.88
CA LEU A 81 -5.83 14.34 -9.94
C LEU A 81 -5.28 15.73 -10.27
N ARG A 82 -5.34 16.65 -9.31
CA ARG A 82 -4.70 17.97 -9.35
C ARG A 82 -3.19 17.86 -9.12
N THR A 83 -2.50 17.22 -10.06
CA THR A 83 -1.06 16.90 -9.98
C THR A 83 -0.17 18.11 -9.69
N GLU A 84 -0.57 19.29 -10.12
CA GLU A 84 0.12 20.55 -9.84
C GLU A 84 0.18 20.89 -8.34
N GLN A 85 -0.86 20.52 -7.57
CA GLN A 85 -0.88 20.71 -6.11
C GLN A 85 0.04 19.70 -5.42
N TYR A 86 -0.05 18.43 -5.82
CA TYR A 86 0.79 17.37 -5.26
C TYR A 86 2.27 17.59 -5.54
N LYS A 87 2.61 18.11 -6.73
CA LYS A 87 3.99 18.44 -7.09
C LYS A 87 4.58 19.44 -6.10
N LEU A 88 3.91 20.54 -5.80
CA LEU A 88 4.41 21.55 -4.85
C LEU A 88 4.58 20.98 -3.43
N ILE A 89 3.64 20.14 -2.99
CA ILE A 89 3.68 19.50 -1.66
C ILE A 89 4.88 18.56 -1.54
N TYR A 90 5.15 17.76 -2.58
CA TYR A 90 6.14 16.68 -2.57
C TYR A 90 7.42 16.99 -3.36
N GLU A 91 7.61 18.23 -3.81
CA GLU A 91 8.83 18.68 -4.49
C GLU A 91 10.07 18.51 -3.60
N GLN A 92 9.92 18.83 -2.31
CA GLN A 92 10.96 18.64 -1.31
C GLN A 92 10.73 17.33 -0.55
N PRO A 93 11.74 16.45 -0.45
CA PRO A 93 11.59 15.16 0.21
C PRO A 93 11.11 15.34 1.66
N LEU A 94 10.17 14.48 2.06
CA LEU A 94 9.67 14.40 3.44
C LEU A 94 10.49 13.39 4.25
N PHE A 95 10.80 12.25 3.65
CA PHE A 95 11.61 11.19 4.23
C PHE A 95 13.01 11.25 3.63
N GLU A 96 14.02 11.48 4.47
CA GLU A 96 15.39 11.55 4.00
C GLU A 96 15.89 10.17 3.53
N LYS A 97 16.58 10.15 2.38
CA LYS A 97 17.19 8.93 1.86
C LYS A 97 18.38 8.52 2.72
N ASN A 98 18.77 7.25 2.64
CA ASN A 98 20.05 6.76 3.16
C ASN A 98 20.24 6.87 4.70
N LEU A 99 19.16 6.88 5.48
CA LEU A 99 19.21 6.98 6.95
C LEU A 99 20.07 5.90 7.64
N CYS A 100 20.31 4.79 6.94
CA CYS A 100 21.08 3.64 7.43
C CYS A 100 22.29 3.33 6.51
N LEU A 101 22.81 4.30 5.76
CA LEU A 101 23.94 4.06 4.85
C LEU A 101 25.25 3.79 5.62
N ASN A 102 25.51 4.56 6.67
CA ASN A 102 26.73 4.47 7.48
C ASN A 102 26.45 3.97 8.90
N ARG A 103 25.24 3.48 9.17
CA ARG A 103 24.82 2.99 10.49
C ARG A 103 23.75 1.92 10.37
N PRO A 104 23.64 0.99 11.34
CA PRO A 104 22.55 0.02 11.36
C PRO A 104 21.19 0.73 11.55
N PRO A 105 20.08 0.06 11.17
CA PRO A 105 18.73 0.56 11.44
C PRO A 105 18.51 0.88 12.92
N LEU A 106 17.84 2.01 13.17
CA LEU A 106 17.52 2.48 14.50
C LEU A 106 16.49 1.57 15.19
N LYS A 107 16.51 1.57 16.53
CA LYS A 107 15.49 0.86 17.33
C LYS A 107 14.20 1.66 17.41
N HIS A 108 13.11 1.01 17.79
CA HIS A 108 11.74 1.57 17.79
C HIS A 108 11.64 3.02 18.29
N LYS A 109 12.17 3.33 19.48
CA LYS A 109 12.06 4.68 20.07
C LYS A 109 12.68 5.77 19.21
N GLU A 110 13.86 5.50 18.66
CA GLU A 110 14.62 6.45 17.83
C GLU A 110 13.95 6.59 16.46
N THR A 111 13.49 5.49 15.87
CA THR A 111 12.72 5.50 14.61
C THR A 111 11.41 6.27 14.75
N HIS A 112 10.71 6.15 15.88
CA HIS A 112 9.50 6.92 16.15
C HIS A 112 9.78 8.43 16.16
N GLU A 113 10.95 8.85 16.63
CA GLU A 113 11.28 10.27 16.62
C GLU A 113 11.50 10.81 15.20
N ILE A 114 12.10 10.02 14.31
CA ILE A 114 12.19 10.35 12.88
C ILE A 114 10.79 10.54 12.28
N TYR A 115 9.85 9.64 12.55
CA TYR A 115 8.47 9.77 12.05
C TYR A 115 7.78 11.02 12.60
N ARG A 116 7.96 11.31 13.90
CA ARG A 116 7.41 12.54 14.50
C ARG A 116 8.00 13.79 13.88
N GLN A 117 9.31 13.81 13.59
CA GLN A 117 9.95 14.92 12.90
C GLN A 117 9.36 15.12 11.49
N HIS A 118 9.04 14.06 10.75
CA HIS A 118 8.39 14.20 9.44
C HIS A 118 6.97 14.80 9.54
N VAL A 119 6.21 14.44 10.58
CA VAL A 119 4.92 15.08 10.86
C VAL A 119 5.09 16.57 11.21
N ARG A 120 6.08 16.91 12.04
CA ARG A 120 6.41 18.32 12.36
C ARG A 120 6.79 19.10 11.10
N LYS A 121 7.64 18.54 10.22
CA LYS A 121 7.99 19.17 8.93
C LYS A 121 6.77 19.47 8.07
N LEU A 122 5.76 18.59 8.05
CA LEU A 122 4.51 18.83 7.30
C LEU A 122 3.70 20.00 7.89
N ILE A 123 3.71 20.17 9.21
CA ILE A 123 3.05 21.28 9.90
C ILE A 123 3.84 22.59 9.69
N GLU A 124 5.16 22.55 9.85
CA GLU A 124 6.07 23.70 9.63
C GLU A 124 5.98 24.23 8.20
N ARG A 125 5.81 23.35 7.20
CA ARG A 125 5.59 23.72 5.80
C ARG A 125 4.17 24.23 5.51
N GLY A 126 3.27 24.25 6.50
CA GLY A 126 1.88 24.66 6.33
C GLY A 126 1.03 23.69 5.50
N ILE A 127 1.50 22.46 5.25
CA ILE A 127 0.75 21.43 4.52
C ILE A 127 -0.35 20.86 5.42
N TRP A 128 0.00 20.59 6.68
CA TRP A 128 -0.94 20.17 7.71
C TRP A 128 -1.07 21.24 8.79
N VAL A 129 -2.19 21.20 9.50
CA VAL A 129 -2.48 22.12 10.61
C VAL A 129 -2.48 21.32 11.92
N GLU A 130 -1.93 21.90 12.98
CA GLU A 130 -1.98 21.29 14.30
C GLU A 130 -3.42 21.02 14.75
N SER A 131 -3.64 19.86 15.37
CA SER A 131 -4.94 19.54 15.93
C SER A 131 -5.28 20.48 17.08
N ALA A 132 -6.49 21.02 17.07
CA ALA A 132 -7.03 21.78 18.20
C ALA A 132 -7.08 20.95 19.50
N LYS A 133 -7.10 19.61 19.42
CA LYS A 133 -7.08 18.72 20.59
C LYS A 133 -5.74 18.68 21.31
N THR A 134 -4.65 19.03 20.64
CA THR A 134 -3.29 18.97 21.19
C THR A 134 -2.86 20.28 21.86
N LYS A 135 -3.62 21.37 21.66
CA LYS A 135 -3.34 22.71 22.24
C LYS A 135 -3.83 22.88 23.69
N LYS A 136 -4.00 21.79 24.43
CA LYS A 136 -4.42 21.80 25.85
C LYS A 136 -3.21 21.85 26.77
#